data_AF-U2FQS5-F1
#
_entry.id   AF-U2FQS5-F1
#
_cell.length_a   1.000
_cell.length_b   1.000
_cell.length_c   1.000
_cell.angle_alpha   90.00
_cell.angle_beta   90.00
_cell.angle_gamma   90.00
#
_symmetry.space_group_name_H-M   'P 1'
#
loop_
_entity.id
_entity.type
_entity.pdbx_description
1 polymer ?
#
loop_
_entity_poly.entity_id
_entity_poly.type
_entity_poly.pdbx_seq_one_letter_code
_entity_poly.pdbx_strand_id
1 'polypeptide(L)' 'MMGDTYTIADIAIFPWVRNLVGFYEAGDLVGFSEFRNVKRVLDAFVARPAVARGLNIPARG' A
#
# COMPACT_ATOMS: atom_id res chain seq x y z
N MET A 1 -3.48 3.05 -10.40
CA MET A 1 -4.92 2.83 -10.63
C MET A 1 -5.38 3.42 -11.96
N MET A 2 -4.99 4.67 -12.28
CA MET A 2 -5.35 5.37 -13.53
C MET A 2 -4.36 5.06 -14.67
N GLY A 3 -4.19 3.77 -15.00
CA GLY A 3 -3.19 3.34 -15.99
C GLY A 3 -1.77 3.72 -15.57
N ASP A 4 -1.05 4.40 -16.45
CA ASP A 4 0.37 4.76 -16.27
C ASP A 4 0.61 5.92 -15.30
N THR A 5 -0.44 6.69 -14.97
CA THR A 5 -0.31 7.87 -14.12
C THR A 5 -0.57 7.52 -12.66
N TYR A 6 0.40 7.81 -11.79
CA TYR A 6 0.22 7.79 -10.34
C TYR A 6 -0.64 8.98 -9.90
N THR A 7 -1.74 8.71 -9.19
CA THR A 7 -2.69 9.76 -8.78
C THR A 7 -3.07 9.67 -7.30
N ILE A 8 -3.92 10.60 -6.86
CA ILE A 8 -4.50 10.60 -5.51
C ILE A 8 -5.31 9.34 -5.22
N ALA A 9 -5.82 8.62 -6.22
CA ALA A 9 -6.48 7.33 -6.02
C ALA A 9 -5.51 6.30 -5.44
N ASP A 10 -4.28 6.26 -5.94
CA ASP A 10 -3.24 5.36 -5.41
C ASP A 10 -2.85 5.76 -3.97
N ILE A 11 -2.74 7.07 -3.70
CA ILE A 11 -2.45 7.62 -2.37
C ILE A 11 -3.57 7.26 -1.37
N ALA A 12 -4.83 7.28 -1.78
CA ALA A 12 -5.96 7.00 -0.90
C ALA A 12 -6.12 5.49 -0.62
N ILE A 13 -5.84 4.63 -1.59
CA ILE A 13 -6.14 3.18 -1.51
C ILE A 13 -5.00 2.38 -0.88
N PHE A 14 -3.76 2.54 -1.35
CA PHE A 14 -2.69 1.60 -0.99
C PHE A 14 -2.21 1.68 0.47
N PRO A 15 -2.31 2.80 1.21
CA PRO A 15 -2.07 2.77 2.65
C PRO A 15 -3.02 1.83 3.40
N TRP A 16 -4.29 1.74 2.99
CA TRP A 16 -5.25 0.80 3.59
C TRP A 16 -4.92 -0.64 3.26
N VAL A 17 -4.52 -0.93 2.02
CA VAL A 17 -4.08 -2.29 1.63
C VAL A 17 -2.84 -2.69 2.44
N ARG A 18 -1.85 -1.80 2.58
CA ARG A 18 -0.66 -2.03 3.43
C ARG A 18 -1.05 -2.37 4.87
N ASN A 19 -1.98 -1.60 5.44
CA ASN A 19 -2.40 -1.80 6.82
C ASN A 19 -3.15 -3.14 7.00
N LEU A 20 -4.04 -3.48 6.07
CA LEU A 20 -4.81 -4.71 6.08
C LEU A 20 -3.93 -5.96 6.12
N VAL A 21 -2.91 -6.02 5.24
CA VAL A 21 -2.06 -7.23 5.12
C VAL A 21 -0.88 -7.25 6.09
N GLY A 22 -0.51 -6.07 6.62
CA GLY A 22 0.59 -5.92 7.56
C GLY A 22 0.10 -5.81 9.00
N PHE A 23 -0.32 -4.62 9.43
CA PHE A 23 -0.67 -4.34 10.82
C PHE A 23 -1.89 -5.10 11.33
N TYR A 24 -2.89 -5.35 10.47
CA TYR A 24 -4.04 -6.18 10.83
C TYR A 24 -3.80 -7.68 10.63
N GLU A 25 -2.66 -8.07 10.04
CA GLU A 25 -2.28 -9.47 9.79
C GLU A 25 -3.35 -10.28 9.03
N ALA A 26 -4.23 -9.61 8.27
CA ALA A 26 -5.38 -10.23 7.61
C ALA A 26 -5.06 -10.77 6.21
N GLY A 27 -3.79 -10.82 5.82
CA GLY A 27 -3.35 -11.21 4.47
C GLY A 27 -3.82 -12.61 4.07
N ASP A 28 -3.66 -13.59 4.97
CA ASP A 28 -4.07 -14.97 4.71
C ASP A 28 -5.59 -15.12 4.70
N LEU A 29 -6.29 -14.39 5.59
CA LEU A 29 -7.75 -14.41 5.69
C LEU A 29 -8.42 -13.97 4.38
N VAL A 30 -7.84 -12.98 3.69
CA VAL A 30 -8.38 -12.44 2.44
C VAL A 30 -7.76 -13.08 1.19
N GLY A 31 -6.89 -14.09 1.32
CA GLY A 31 -6.22 -14.70 0.18
C GLY A 31 -5.33 -13.72 -0.60
N PHE A 32 -4.64 -12.80 0.09
CA PHE A 32 -3.95 -11.68 -0.57
C PHE A 32 -2.95 -12.11 -1.65
N SER A 33 -2.33 -13.28 -1.49
CA SER A 33 -1.38 -13.86 -2.45
C SER A 33 -1.97 -14.13 -3.83
N GLU A 34 -3.29 -14.29 -3.94
CA GLU A 34 -3.99 -14.54 -5.21
C GLU A 34 -4.10 -13.25 -6.05
N PHE A 35 -4.06 -12.08 -5.42
CA PHE A 35 -4.20 -10.77 -6.09
C PHE A 35 -2.86 -10.23 -6.59
N ARG A 36 -2.25 -10.92 -7.56
CA ARG A 36 -0.91 -10.60 -8.11
C ARG A 36 -0.73 -9.13 -8.52
N ASN A 37 -1.73 -8.53 -9.16
CA ASN A 37 -1.65 -7.13 -9.58
C ASN A 37 -1.72 -6.15 -8.39
N VAL A 38 -2.53 -6.45 -7.38
CA VAL A 38 -2.62 -5.61 -6.18
C VAL A 38 -1.31 -5.66 -5.42
N LYS A 39 -0.72 -6.87 -5.26
CA LYS A 39 0.60 -7.03 -4.65
C LYS A 39 1.68 -6.25 -5.42
N ARG A 40 1.74 -6.39 -6.75
CA ARG A 40 2.71 -5.67 -7.60
C ARG A 40 2.63 -4.16 -7.40
N VAL A 41 1.42 -3.59 -7.38
CA VAL A 41 1.26 -2.14 -7.22
C VAL A 41 1.53 -1.71 -5.79
N LEU A 42 1.15 -2.50 -4.79
CA LEU A 42 1.48 -2.24 -3.38
C LEU A 42 3.00 -2.20 -3.17
N ASP A 43 3.74 -3.18 -3.70
CA ASP A 43 5.20 -3.25 -3.61
C ASP A 43 5.85 -2.00 -4.25
N ALA A 44 5.38 -1.60 -5.43
CA ALA A 44 5.83 -0.38 -6.09
C ALA A 44 5.46 0.91 -5.31
N PHE A 45 4.28 0.94 -4.68
CA PHE A 45 3.80 2.07 -3.90
C PHE A 45 4.67 2.31 -2.66
N VAL A 46 4.94 1.27 -1.88
CA VAL A 46 5.73 1.38 -0.63
C VAL A 46 7.21 1.68 -0.88
N ALA A 47 7.73 1.33 -2.07
CA ALA A 47 9.10 1.66 -2.47
C ALA A 47 9.31 3.16 -2.79
N ARG A 48 8.24 3.96 -2.94
CA ARG A 48 8.38 5.38 -3.28
C ARG A 48 8.96 6.16 -2.09
N PRO A 49 10.03 6.97 -2.27
CA PRO A 49 10.63 7.73 -1.17
C PRO A 49 9.65 8.65 -0.44
N ALA A 50 8.71 9.26 -1.17
CA ALA A 50 7.68 10.11 -0.58
C ALA A 50 6.67 9.33 0.28
N VAL A 51 6.31 8.12 -0.14
CA VAL A 51 5.41 7.23 0.63
C VAL A 51 6.11 6.75 1.90
N ALA A 52 7.37 6.29 1.79
CA ALA A 52 8.15 5.87 2.95
C ALA A 52 8.31 6.99 3.99
N ARG A 53 8.51 8.24 3.56
CA ARG A 53 8.48 9.40 4.47
C ARG A 53 7.10 9.63 5.07
N GLY A 54 6.06 9.71 4.23
CA GLY A 54 4.69 10.01 4.68
C GLY A 54 4.15 9.01 5.70
N LEU A 55 4.49 7.72 5.56
CA LEU A 55 4.09 6.67 6.50
C LEU A 55 4.70 6.80 7.90
N ASN A 56 5.75 7.61 8.05
CA ASN A 56 6.44 7.86 9.32
C ASN A 56 6.19 9.28 9.86
N ILE A 57 5.18 9.99 9.34
CA ILE A 57 4.81 11.35 9.76
C ILE A 57 3.39 11.33 10.36
N PRO A 58 3.15 12.00 11.50
CA PRO A 58 4.16 12.60 12.36
C PRO A 58 5.08 11.53 12.97
N ALA A 59 6.26 11.95 13.43
CA ALA A 59 7.16 11.05 14.15
C ALA A 59 6.41 10.45 15.34
N ARG A 60 6.57 9.14 15.53
CA ARG A 60 6.12 8.48 16.75
C ARG A 60 6.98 9.02 17.90
N GLY A 61 6.35 9.39 18.99
CA GLY A 61 7.01 10.01 20.16
C GLY A 61 8.04 9.11 20.82
#